data_AF-A0A061BEA4-F1
#
_entry.id   AF-A0A061BEA4-F1
#
_cell.length_a   1.000
_cell.length_b   1.000
_cell.length_c   1.000
_cell.angle_alpha   90.00
_cell.angle_beta   90.00
_cell.angle_gamma   90.00
#
_symmetry.space_group_name_H-M   'P 1'
#
loop_
_entity.id
_entity.type
_entity.pdbx_description
1 polymer ?
#
loop_
_entity_poly.entity_id
_entity_poly.type
_entity_poly.pdbx_seq_one_letter_code
_entity_poly.pdbx_strand_id
1 'polypeptide(L)'
;MATLPDMQQASGVAMSTYRRVATDPDDPLDDQDPYSRQRHPPSSSHSSRWTSQRFVYSAAMVMLALVAATIVGLREERYFRTAHGRNQARVVVGPRRLGGLYRGCSSSEFVRELQLARIKDDGPSLHVNYTLPDSNELPPWPGFSFAMQACPDPHFFTRPEACDLLKSYGSLYIAGDSFMRHVWDALLLLLSGDLAGAVGRADAKADCRGEHLFNDRDLKNFSNTTPCRTGIYVTLDRLSSSLCDGEMPRGGLSSAYSDFPTSHFLSFLSSAPDDVRRRSPVLFYAGGVHFNYNITRTKLNYVQPIAELNRLFGPRLVPVWHGNHAPGDNIAAHYYQTQGRDSVKKYNQDVEDLLQQFGSEAPATEGAFRMLHFYNATEGALQLSGQHGEGSYVSHISRHPVARSGRSRRTRHAMNSGFLSPDESQRSWRHRFRIQL
;
A
#
# COMPACT_ATOMS: atom_id res chain seq x y z
N MET A 1 40.89 -42.91 -9.59
CA MET A 1 41.72 -41.93 -10.33
C MET A 1 41.20 -41.86 -11.75
N ALA A 2 40.45 -40.82 -12.07
CA ALA A 2 40.12 -40.45 -13.45
C ALA A 2 39.90 -38.94 -13.46
N THR A 3 40.63 -38.31 -14.37
CA THR A 3 40.79 -36.87 -14.61
C THR A 3 39.55 -36.23 -15.25
N LEU A 4 39.41 -34.92 -15.01
CA LEU A 4 38.43 -33.96 -15.57
C LEU A 4 38.36 -33.97 -17.11
N PRO A 5 37.35 -33.27 -17.67
CA PRO A 5 37.75 -32.06 -18.40
C PRO A 5 36.91 -30.80 -18.10
N ASP A 6 37.61 -29.68 -18.24
CA ASP A 6 37.13 -28.30 -18.37
C ASP A 6 36.00 -28.15 -19.41
N MET A 7 35.04 -27.27 -19.11
CA MET A 7 34.29 -26.55 -20.14
C MET A 7 34.32 -25.04 -19.85
N GLN A 8 35.09 -24.34 -20.68
CA GLN A 8 34.99 -22.91 -20.91
C GLN A 8 33.74 -22.56 -21.74
N GLN A 9 33.20 -21.38 -21.44
CA GLN A 9 32.51 -20.43 -22.35
C GLN A 9 31.32 -20.94 -23.19
N ALA A 10 30.13 -20.50 -22.77
CA ALA A 10 29.04 -20.15 -23.68
C ALA A 10 28.40 -18.84 -23.23
N SER A 11 29.00 -17.72 -23.64
CA SER A 11 28.39 -16.40 -23.65
C SER A 11 27.47 -16.28 -24.86
N GLY A 12 26.16 -16.20 -24.61
CA GLY A 12 25.16 -16.00 -25.66
C GLY A 12 23.75 -16.30 -25.19
N VAL A 13 23.15 -15.42 -24.39
CA VAL A 13 21.70 -15.46 -24.15
C VAL A 13 21.04 -14.46 -25.08
N ALA A 14 20.38 -14.99 -26.09
CA ALA A 14 19.51 -14.27 -27.00
C ALA A 14 18.32 -13.67 -26.23
N MET A 15 18.01 -12.40 -26.50
CA MET A 15 16.73 -11.80 -26.14
C MET A 15 15.62 -12.58 -26.86
N SER A 16 14.87 -13.38 -26.11
CA SER A 16 13.65 -14.01 -26.58
C SER A 16 12.56 -12.95 -26.73
N THR A 17 12.07 -12.78 -27.95
CA THR A 17 10.89 -11.99 -28.28
C THR A 17 9.65 -12.62 -27.65
N TYR A 18 9.05 -11.94 -26.66
CA TYR A 18 7.78 -12.36 -26.07
C TYR A 18 6.67 -12.33 -27.14
N ARG A 19 6.17 -13.53 -27.45
CA ARG A 19 5.00 -13.76 -28.31
C ARG A 19 3.75 -13.48 -27.47
N ARG A 20 2.94 -12.49 -27.87
CA ARG A 20 1.60 -12.27 -27.29
C ARG A 20 0.80 -13.57 -27.40
N VAL A 21 0.36 -14.10 -26.27
CA VAL A 21 -0.72 -15.08 -26.23
C VAL A 21 -2.03 -14.31 -26.48
N ALA A 22 -2.81 -14.78 -27.44
CA ALA A 22 -4.08 -14.18 -27.81
C ALA A 22 -5.06 -14.23 -26.62
N THR A 23 -5.73 -13.12 -26.38
CA THR A 23 -6.83 -12.98 -25.43
C THR A 23 -8.05 -13.76 -25.92
N ASP A 24 -8.61 -14.55 -25.01
CA ASP A 24 -9.87 -15.30 -25.14
C ASP A 24 -11.05 -14.32 -25.30
N PRO A 25 -11.99 -14.50 -26.26
CA PRO A 25 -13.03 -13.52 -26.58
C PRO A 25 -14.17 -13.32 -25.56
N ASP A 26 -14.16 -14.00 -24.41
CA ASP A 26 -15.23 -13.92 -23.40
C ASP A 26 -14.88 -13.04 -22.17
N ASP A 27 -13.99 -12.06 -22.33
CA ASP A 27 -13.63 -11.09 -21.28
C ASP A 27 -14.67 -9.94 -21.23
N PRO A 28 -15.52 -9.83 -20.20
CA PRO A 28 -16.47 -8.73 -20.11
C PRO A 28 -15.80 -7.51 -19.46
N LEU A 29 -15.67 -6.47 -20.27
CA LEU A 29 -15.56 -5.05 -19.91
C LEU A 29 -14.23 -4.58 -19.32
N ASP A 30 -13.29 -4.31 -20.23
CA ASP A 30 -12.19 -3.38 -20.03
C ASP A 30 -12.75 -1.94 -20.10
N ASP A 31 -12.81 -1.26 -18.95
CA ASP A 31 -13.19 0.15 -18.80
C ASP A 31 -12.12 1.03 -19.46
N GLN A 32 -12.25 1.29 -20.76
CA GLN A 32 -11.46 2.29 -21.46
C GLN A 32 -11.94 3.72 -21.12
N ASP A 33 -10.95 4.53 -20.75
CA ASP A 33 -10.93 5.97 -20.49
C ASP A 33 -12.01 6.81 -21.25
N PRO A 34 -12.89 7.55 -20.54
CA PRO A 34 -13.98 8.31 -21.18
C PRO A 34 -13.56 9.62 -21.85
N TYR A 35 -12.28 9.99 -21.91
CA TYR A 35 -11.82 11.23 -22.57
C TYR A 35 -11.25 11.03 -23.98
N SER A 36 -12.05 10.48 -24.90
CA SER A 36 -11.71 10.51 -26.34
C SER A 36 -12.93 10.64 -27.25
N ARG A 37 -13.69 11.74 -27.10
CA ARG A 37 -14.60 12.22 -28.16
C ARG A 37 -14.32 13.68 -28.49
N GLN A 38 -13.38 13.92 -29.41
CA GLN A 38 -13.32 15.18 -30.14
C GLN A 38 -14.16 15.07 -31.42
N ARG A 39 -15.12 15.99 -31.56
CA ARG A 39 -15.92 16.19 -32.77
C ARG A 39 -15.05 16.83 -33.85
N HIS A 40 -15.07 16.29 -35.06
CA HIS A 40 -14.51 16.94 -36.24
C HIS A 40 -15.40 18.12 -36.69
N PRO A 41 -14.84 19.33 -36.93
CA PRO A 41 -15.47 20.35 -37.75
C PRO A 41 -15.05 20.20 -39.23
N PRO A 42 -15.84 20.74 -40.17
CA PRO A 42 -15.64 20.52 -41.60
C PRO A 42 -14.47 21.32 -42.17
N SER A 43 -13.91 20.77 -43.24
CA SER A 43 -12.79 21.31 -44.01
C SER A 43 -13.13 22.65 -44.68
N SER A 44 -12.32 23.66 -44.40
CA SER A 44 -12.16 24.83 -45.27
C SER A 44 -10.69 25.03 -45.59
N SER A 45 -10.36 24.98 -46.87
CA SER A 45 -9.06 25.21 -47.46
C SER A 45 -8.66 26.69 -47.35
N HIS A 46 -7.59 27.03 -46.62
CA HIS A 46 -6.75 28.19 -46.92
C HIS A 46 -5.39 28.17 -46.17
N SER A 47 -4.34 28.45 -46.94
CA SER A 47 -3.00 28.95 -46.55
C SER A 47 -1.89 27.94 -46.15
N SER A 48 -0.93 27.79 -47.08
CA SER A 48 0.22 26.86 -47.07
C SER A 48 1.47 27.37 -46.34
N ARG A 49 1.34 28.31 -45.38
CA ARG A 49 2.48 28.80 -44.57
C ARG A 49 2.44 28.39 -43.09
N TRP A 50 1.33 27.83 -42.62
CA TRP A 50 1.16 27.37 -41.22
C TRP A 50 1.46 25.88 -41.01
N THR A 51 1.63 25.11 -42.08
CA THR A 51 1.89 23.66 -42.04
C THR A 51 3.35 23.33 -41.74
N SER A 52 4.31 24.14 -42.21
CA SER A 52 5.74 23.88 -41.98
C SER A 52 6.14 24.07 -40.51
N GLN A 53 5.63 25.10 -39.82
CA GLN A 53 5.90 25.31 -38.40
C GLN A 53 5.33 24.16 -37.54
N ARG A 54 4.10 23.71 -37.79
CA ARG A 54 3.51 22.56 -37.07
C ARG A 54 4.28 21.27 -37.29
N PHE A 55 4.78 21.01 -38.50
CA PHE A 55 5.63 19.85 -38.77
C PHE A 55 6.96 19.90 -38.01
N VAL A 56 7.60 21.07 -37.94
CA VAL A 56 8.85 21.24 -37.20
C VAL A 56 8.63 21.06 -35.69
N TYR A 57 7.54 21.60 -35.13
CA TYR A 57 7.20 21.39 -33.71
C TYR A 57 6.85 19.93 -33.40
N SER A 58 6.09 19.25 -34.27
CA SER A 58 5.77 17.83 -34.09
C SER A 58 7.03 16.96 -34.20
N ALA A 59 7.91 17.22 -35.17
CA ALA A 59 9.16 16.48 -35.31
C ALA A 59 10.12 16.73 -34.13
N ALA A 60 10.20 17.97 -33.63
CA ALA A 60 10.98 18.31 -32.46
C ALA A 60 10.46 17.62 -31.19
N MET A 61 9.13 17.55 -31.00
CA MET A 61 8.52 16.84 -29.87
C MET A 61 8.74 15.33 -29.93
N VAL A 62 8.64 14.73 -31.13
CA VAL A 62 8.94 13.30 -31.33
C VAL A 62 10.43 13.02 -31.06
N MET A 63 11.33 13.87 -31.54
CA MET A 63 12.76 13.75 -31.23
C MET A 63 13.05 13.93 -29.74
N LEU A 64 12.38 14.86 -29.05
CA LEU A 64 12.52 15.03 -27.61
C LEU A 64 12.03 13.80 -26.84
N ALA A 65 10.90 13.22 -27.26
CA ALA A 65 10.37 11.98 -26.68
C ALA A 65 11.32 10.79 -26.91
N LEU A 66 11.90 10.67 -28.11
CA LEU A 66 12.89 9.63 -28.42
C LEU A 66 14.19 9.83 -27.63
N VAL A 67 14.67 11.05 -27.48
CA VAL A 67 15.85 11.36 -26.66
C VAL A 67 15.57 11.06 -25.19
N ALA A 68 14.39 11.45 -24.67
CA ALA A 68 13.98 11.14 -23.31
C ALA A 68 13.90 9.62 -23.08
N ALA A 69 13.29 8.88 -24.00
CA ALA A 69 13.23 7.42 -23.96
C ALA A 69 14.63 6.78 -24.00
N THR A 70 15.52 7.32 -24.84
CA THR A 70 16.91 6.84 -24.93
C THR A 70 17.68 7.13 -23.64
N ILE A 71 17.49 8.30 -23.02
CA ILE A 71 18.12 8.65 -21.73
C ILE A 71 17.60 7.75 -20.60
N VAL A 72 16.29 7.46 -20.56
CA VAL A 72 15.71 6.51 -19.61
C VAL A 72 16.29 5.11 -19.84
N GLY A 73 16.31 4.61 -21.08
CA GLY A 73 16.90 3.31 -21.41
C GLY A 73 18.38 3.20 -21.04
N LEU A 74 19.18 4.24 -21.31
CA LEU A 74 20.60 4.29 -20.91
C LEU A 74 20.79 4.38 -19.38
N ARG A 75 19.85 5.03 -18.67
CA ARG A 75 19.84 5.05 -17.19
C ARG A 75 19.51 3.68 -16.62
N GLU A 76 18.50 3.00 -17.17
CA GLU A 76 18.13 1.64 -16.81
C GLU A 76 19.30 0.69 -17.08
N GLU A 77 19.92 0.76 -18.26
CA GLU A 77 21.06 -0.09 -18.60
C GLU A 77 22.27 0.15 -17.69
N ARG A 78 22.60 1.42 -17.38
CA ARG A 78 23.65 1.74 -16.39
C ARG A 78 23.29 1.25 -14.99
N TYR A 79 22.02 1.38 -14.59
CA TYR A 79 21.54 0.87 -13.33
C TYR A 79 21.71 -0.65 -13.26
N PHE A 80 21.31 -1.38 -14.30
CA PHE A 80 21.55 -2.82 -14.43
C PHE A 80 23.04 -3.15 -14.32
N ARG A 81 23.92 -2.48 -15.07
CA ARG A 81 25.38 -2.74 -15.00
C ARG A 81 25.98 -2.45 -13.62
N THR A 82 25.49 -1.45 -12.90
CA THR A 82 26.01 -1.08 -11.57
C THR A 82 25.39 -1.90 -10.43
N ALA A 83 24.11 -2.25 -10.52
CA ALA A 83 23.40 -3.13 -9.59
C ALA A 83 23.83 -4.60 -9.76
N HIS A 84 24.11 -5.05 -11.00
CA HIS A 84 24.63 -6.39 -11.30
C HIS A 84 26.15 -6.51 -11.07
N GLY A 85 26.87 -5.39 -11.05
CA GLY A 85 28.33 -5.38 -10.86
C GLY A 85 28.78 -5.64 -9.43
N ARG A 86 27.86 -5.68 -8.46
CA ARG A 86 28.14 -6.03 -7.07
C ARG A 86 27.38 -7.30 -6.73
N ASN A 87 28.10 -8.38 -6.45
CA ASN A 87 27.61 -9.68 -5.94
C ASN A 87 26.95 -9.58 -4.54
N GLN A 88 26.15 -8.55 -4.26
CA GLN A 88 25.43 -8.41 -3.01
C GLN A 88 24.12 -9.20 -3.11
N ALA A 89 24.25 -10.52 -2.97
CA ALA A 89 23.14 -11.48 -2.94
C ALA A 89 22.32 -11.44 -1.63
N ARG A 90 22.37 -10.33 -0.88
CA ARG A 90 21.70 -10.16 0.41
C ARG A 90 20.94 -8.85 0.48
N VAL A 91 19.93 -8.84 1.33
CA VAL A 91 19.17 -7.65 1.71
C VAL A 91 20.07 -6.71 2.52
N VAL A 92 20.07 -5.43 2.17
CA VAL A 92 20.83 -4.37 2.82
C VAL A 92 19.86 -3.36 3.40
N VAL A 93 19.84 -3.24 4.73
CA VAL A 93 19.01 -2.27 5.47
C VAL A 93 19.94 -1.24 6.10
N GLY A 94 19.59 0.03 5.96
CA GLY A 94 20.28 1.15 6.59
C GLY A 94 20.06 1.21 8.10
N PRO A 95 20.80 2.08 8.80
CA PRO A 95 20.65 2.24 10.25
C PRO A 95 19.26 2.78 10.61
N ARG A 96 18.79 2.41 11.80
CA ARG A 96 17.56 2.92 12.42
C ARG A 96 17.87 3.68 13.70
N ARG A 97 17.26 4.84 13.89
CA ARG A 97 17.31 5.60 15.14
C ARG A 97 16.33 5.05 16.17
N LEU A 98 15.18 4.56 15.71
CA LEU A 98 14.08 4.05 16.54
C LEU A 98 13.93 2.53 16.35
N GLY A 99 14.97 1.77 16.70
CA GLY A 99 15.01 0.31 16.53
C GLY A 99 14.40 -0.49 17.69
N GLY A 100 14.14 -1.79 17.47
CA GLY A 100 13.75 -2.72 18.54
C GLY A 100 12.37 -2.44 19.17
N LEU A 101 11.45 -1.88 18.39
CA LEU A 101 10.13 -1.45 18.85
C LEU A 101 9.19 -2.63 19.18
N TYR A 102 9.27 -3.71 18.40
CA TYR A 102 8.57 -4.95 18.71
C TYR A 102 9.52 -5.91 19.45
N ARG A 103 9.12 -6.34 20.65
CA ARG A 103 9.90 -7.23 21.55
C ARG A 103 9.16 -8.52 21.89
N GLY A 104 8.44 -9.05 20.91
CA GLY A 104 7.75 -10.33 21.03
C GLY A 104 8.52 -11.42 20.30
N CYS A 105 7.88 -11.93 19.25
CA CYS A 105 8.36 -13.02 18.42
C CYS A 105 9.44 -12.63 17.40
N SER A 106 10.15 -13.63 16.88
CA SER A 106 10.92 -13.50 15.65
C SER A 106 10.00 -13.17 14.46
N SER A 107 10.58 -12.69 13.35
CA SER A 107 9.78 -12.38 12.13
C SER A 107 9.03 -13.59 11.58
N SER A 108 9.65 -14.79 11.63
CA SER A 108 9.01 -16.02 11.12
C SER A 108 7.86 -16.47 12.01
N GLU A 109 8.05 -16.39 13.34
CA GLU A 109 6.99 -16.67 14.31
C GLU A 109 5.85 -15.64 14.19
N PHE A 110 6.16 -14.35 14.04
CA PHE A 110 5.15 -13.31 13.86
C PHE A 110 4.29 -13.55 12.61
N VAL A 111 4.92 -13.85 11.46
CA VAL A 111 4.17 -14.14 10.22
C VAL A 111 3.27 -15.36 10.37
N ARG A 112 3.78 -16.41 11.04
CA ARG A 112 2.99 -17.61 11.33
C ARG A 112 1.84 -17.33 12.30
N GLU A 113 2.06 -16.56 13.36
CA GLU A 113 1.01 -16.20 14.31
C GLU A 113 -0.04 -15.28 13.69
N LEU A 114 0.35 -14.37 12.79
CA LEU A 114 -0.59 -13.55 12.03
C LEU A 114 -1.51 -14.42 11.15
N GLN A 115 -0.99 -15.48 10.53
CA GLN A 115 -1.81 -16.46 9.80
C GLN A 115 -2.83 -17.15 10.71
N LEU A 116 -2.50 -17.36 11.98
CA LEU A 116 -3.36 -17.99 12.99
C LEU A 116 -4.23 -16.99 13.77
N ALA A 117 -4.04 -15.68 13.55
CA ALA A 117 -4.79 -14.65 14.23
C ALA A 117 -6.29 -14.77 13.96
N ARG A 118 -7.10 -14.25 14.89
CA ARG A 118 -8.55 -14.23 14.77
C ARG A 118 -9.06 -12.85 15.14
N ILE A 119 -10.12 -12.41 14.47
CA ILE A 119 -10.84 -11.20 14.87
C ILE A 119 -11.30 -11.34 16.33
N LYS A 120 -11.19 -10.27 17.09
CA LYS A 120 -11.74 -10.21 18.46
C LYS A 120 -13.23 -9.87 18.39
N ASP A 121 -13.99 -10.35 19.36
CA ASP A 121 -15.42 -10.02 19.49
C ASP A 121 -15.68 -8.52 19.65
N ASP A 122 -14.71 -7.78 20.22
CA ASP A 122 -14.72 -6.32 20.37
C ASP A 122 -13.84 -5.59 19.35
N GLY A 123 -13.42 -6.29 18.29
CA GLY A 123 -12.53 -5.75 17.28
C GLY A 123 -13.15 -4.53 16.58
N PRO A 124 -12.43 -3.40 16.42
CA PRO A 124 -12.96 -2.20 15.77
C PRO A 124 -13.62 -2.46 14.42
N SER A 125 -13.07 -3.36 13.61
CA SER A 125 -13.61 -3.71 12.29
C SER A 125 -14.95 -4.45 12.30
N LEU A 126 -15.47 -4.84 13.47
CA LEU A 126 -16.85 -5.31 13.64
C LEU A 126 -17.85 -4.15 13.86
N HIS A 127 -17.34 -2.93 14.04
CA HIS A 127 -18.10 -1.75 14.45
C HIS A 127 -17.72 -0.50 13.64
N VAL A 128 -17.66 -0.64 12.31
CA VAL A 128 -17.26 0.42 11.39
C VAL A 128 -18.28 1.58 11.40
N ASN A 129 -17.79 2.82 11.53
CA ASN A 129 -18.61 4.01 11.44
C ASN A 129 -18.40 4.72 10.09
N TYR A 130 -19.36 4.55 9.18
CA TYR A 130 -19.38 5.21 7.87
C TYR A 130 -19.85 6.67 7.91
N THR A 131 -20.02 7.28 9.08
CA THR A 131 -20.35 8.70 9.16
C THR A 131 -19.12 9.52 8.80
N LEU A 132 -19.30 10.55 7.95
CA LEU A 132 -18.21 11.49 7.67
C LEU A 132 -17.77 12.16 8.98
N PRO A 133 -16.46 12.21 9.26
CA PRO A 133 -15.96 12.81 10.48
C PRO A 133 -16.11 14.35 10.45
N ASP A 134 -16.44 14.93 11.60
CA ASP A 134 -16.57 16.38 11.77
C ASP A 134 -15.22 17.10 11.71
N SER A 135 -14.13 16.37 11.95
CA SER A 135 -12.76 16.89 11.89
C SER A 135 -11.85 15.99 11.05
N ASN A 136 -10.66 16.50 10.74
CA ASN A 136 -9.63 15.76 10.02
C ASN A 136 -8.60 15.11 10.96
N GLU A 137 -8.72 15.30 12.27
CA GLU A 137 -7.77 14.74 13.22
C GLU A 137 -7.91 13.22 13.28
N LEU A 138 -6.78 12.50 13.26
CA LEU A 138 -6.82 11.07 13.51
C LEU A 138 -7.32 10.81 14.94
N PRO A 139 -8.32 9.94 15.14
CA PRO A 139 -8.71 9.53 16.47
C PRO A 139 -7.57 8.76 17.16
N PRO A 140 -7.59 8.64 18.50
CA PRO A 140 -6.69 7.75 19.21
C PRO A 140 -6.76 6.33 18.64
N TRP A 141 -5.62 5.64 18.62
CA TRP A 141 -5.54 4.26 18.12
C TRP A 141 -6.51 3.35 18.89
N PRO A 142 -7.50 2.73 18.22
CA PRO A 142 -8.51 1.91 18.90
C PRO A 142 -8.02 0.50 19.27
N GLY A 143 -6.78 0.14 18.91
CA GLY A 143 -6.25 -1.21 19.04
C GLY A 143 -6.42 -2.02 17.74
N PHE A 144 -5.76 -3.18 17.67
CA PHE A 144 -5.94 -4.10 16.55
C PHE A 144 -7.31 -4.77 16.63
N SER A 145 -7.91 -5.08 15.48
CA SER A 145 -9.16 -5.85 15.42
C SER A 145 -8.97 -7.35 15.66
N PHE A 146 -7.75 -7.85 15.56
CA PHE A 146 -7.42 -9.25 15.75
C PHE A 146 -6.55 -9.45 16.97
N ALA A 147 -6.50 -10.69 17.46
CA ALA A 147 -5.56 -11.13 18.47
C ALA A 147 -4.64 -12.22 17.90
N MET A 148 -3.36 -12.13 18.25
CA MET A 148 -2.41 -13.23 18.08
C MET A 148 -2.44 -14.12 19.33
N GLN A 149 -2.15 -15.42 19.17
CA GLN A 149 -2.30 -16.38 20.26
C GLN A 149 -1.02 -16.51 21.09
N ALA A 150 0.14 -16.62 20.42
CA ALA A 150 1.43 -16.79 21.10
C ALA A 150 2.30 -15.53 21.06
N CYS A 151 2.11 -14.65 20.07
CA CYS A 151 2.85 -13.39 19.95
C CYS A 151 2.12 -12.23 20.63
N PRO A 152 2.83 -11.30 21.29
CA PRO A 152 2.26 -10.01 21.69
C PRO A 152 1.72 -9.23 20.50
N ASP A 153 0.72 -8.37 20.70
CA ASP A 153 0.17 -7.52 19.65
C ASP A 153 1.26 -6.79 18.84
N PRO A 154 1.03 -6.55 17.54
CA PRO A 154 1.99 -5.82 16.72
C PRO A 154 2.27 -4.43 17.29
N HIS A 155 3.45 -3.87 17.01
CA HIS A 155 3.73 -2.48 17.36
C HIS A 155 2.93 -1.53 16.47
N PHE A 156 2.14 -0.64 17.07
CA PHE A 156 1.52 0.46 16.34
C PHE A 156 2.52 1.61 16.17
N PHE A 157 2.98 1.81 14.94
CA PHE A 157 4.02 2.80 14.63
C PHE A 157 3.45 4.22 14.69
N THR A 158 4.13 5.11 15.41
CA THR A 158 3.93 6.55 15.27
C THR A 158 4.52 7.04 13.94
N ARG A 159 4.15 8.24 13.49
CA ARG A 159 4.73 8.85 12.28
C ARG A 159 6.27 8.89 12.31
N PRO A 160 6.96 9.37 13.36
CA PRO A 160 8.42 9.37 13.39
C PRO A 160 9.03 7.96 13.28
N GLU A 161 8.43 6.96 13.95
CA GLU A 161 8.89 5.57 13.88
C GLU A 161 8.68 4.97 12.49
N ALA A 162 7.56 5.27 11.83
CA ALA A 162 7.28 4.84 10.47
C ALA A 162 8.26 5.49 9.48
N CYS A 163 8.51 6.80 9.60
CA CYS A 163 9.52 7.49 8.79
C CYS A 163 10.91 6.87 8.97
N ASP A 164 11.34 6.62 10.22
CA ASP A 164 12.62 5.97 10.54
C ASP A 164 12.72 4.56 9.91
N LEU A 165 11.66 3.75 10.03
CA LEU A 165 11.59 2.43 9.42
C LEU A 165 11.70 2.51 7.89
N LEU A 166 10.89 3.34 7.24
CA LEU A 166 10.86 3.43 5.78
C LEU A 166 12.18 3.95 5.20
N LYS A 167 12.83 4.92 5.87
CA LYS A 167 14.15 5.44 5.47
C LYS A 167 15.27 4.40 5.60
N SER A 168 15.10 3.38 6.44
CA SER A 168 16.11 2.32 6.55
C SER A 168 16.18 1.46 5.28
N TYR A 169 15.11 1.40 4.49
CA TYR A 169 15.09 0.73 3.19
C TYR A 169 15.42 1.71 2.05
N GLY A 170 15.73 1.16 0.88
CA GLY A 170 15.93 1.96 -0.33
C GLY A 170 14.63 2.58 -0.82
N SER A 171 13.53 1.83 -0.77
CA SER A 171 12.21 2.38 -1.09
C SER A 171 11.13 1.42 -0.66
N LEU A 172 9.91 1.93 -0.50
CA LEU A 172 8.70 1.13 -0.45
C LEU A 172 7.95 1.24 -1.78
N TYR A 173 7.82 0.15 -2.51
CA TYR A 173 6.98 0.10 -3.70
C TYR A 173 5.80 -0.80 -3.43
N ILE A 174 4.60 -0.22 -3.40
CA ILE A 174 3.35 -0.94 -3.24
C ILE A 174 2.73 -1.11 -4.63
N ALA A 175 2.37 -2.34 -5.00
CA ALA A 175 1.63 -2.56 -6.22
C ALA A 175 0.62 -3.71 -6.11
N GLY A 176 -0.48 -3.62 -6.87
CA GLY A 176 -1.49 -4.65 -6.86
C GLY A 176 -2.86 -4.14 -7.29
N ASP A 177 -3.89 -4.84 -6.81
CA ASP A 177 -5.30 -4.49 -6.99
C ASP A 177 -5.75 -3.33 -6.05
N SER A 178 -7.06 -3.10 -5.99
CA SER A 178 -7.65 -2.06 -5.13
C SER A 178 -7.35 -2.25 -3.64
N PHE A 179 -7.05 -3.46 -3.18
CA PHE A 179 -6.71 -3.69 -1.79
C PHE A 179 -5.33 -3.07 -1.44
N MET A 180 -4.35 -3.19 -2.34
CA MET A 180 -3.04 -2.55 -2.12
C MET A 180 -3.10 -1.02 -2.14
N ARG A 181 -4.11 -0.45 -2.84
CA ARG A 181 -4.43 0.99 -2.69
C ARG A 181 -4.86 1.31 -1.26
N HIS A 182 -5.71 0.50 -0.63
CA HIS A 182 -6.17 0.76 0.74
C HIS A 182 -5.02 0.69 1.74
N VAL A 183 -4.10 -0.27 1.58
CA VAL A 183 -2.87 -0.34 2.38
C VAL A 183 -2.03 0.94 2.23
N TRP A 184 -1.91 1.44 1.00
CA TRP A 184 -1.21 2.69 0.73
C TRP A 184 -1.92 3.91 1.33
N ASP A 185 -3.24 4.00 1.20
CA ASP A 185 -4.05 5.08 1.77
C ASP A 185 -3.90 5.12 3.29
N ALA A 186 -3.95 3.96 3.96
CA ALA A 186 -3.71 3.86 5.40
C ALA A 186 -2.29 4.33 5.80
N LEU A 187 -1.27 4.03 5.00
CA LEU A 187 0.08 4.56 5.21
C LEU A 187 0.10 6.09 5.10
N LEU A 188 -0.56 6.67 4.09
CA LEU A 188 -0.61 8.11 3.91
C LEU A 188 -1.36 8.81 5.06
N LEU A 189 -2.44 8.22 5.57
CA LEU A 189 -3.13 8.69 6.76
C LEU A 189 -2.19 8.70 7.98
N LEU A 190 -1.46 7.61 8.22
CA LEU A 190 -0.49 7.54 9.33
C LEU A 190 0.60 8.64 9.20
N LEU A 191 1.17 8.80 8.01
CA LEU A 191 2.26 9.74 7.77
C LEU A 191 1.80 11.20 7.81
N SER A 192 0.58 11.50 7.36
CA SER A 192 0.02 12.86 7.38
C SER A 192 -0.57 13.23 8.74
N GLY A 193 -1.07 12.24 9.50
CA GLY A 193 -1.90 12.45 10.69
C GLY A 193 -3.21 13.17 10.41
N ASP A 194 -3.73 13.03 9.19
CA ASP A 194 -4.94 13.69 8.71
C ASP A 194 -5.84 12.65 8.06
N LEU A 195 -7.12 12.58 8.43
CA LEU A 195 -8.13 11.66 7.88
C LEU A 195 -8.40 11.85 6.38
N ALA A 196 -8.02 12.99 5.79
CA ALA A 196 -8.03 13.31 4.37
C ALA A 196 -6.63 13.23 3.73
N GLY A 197 -5.61 12.87 4.51
CA GLY A 197 -4.21 13.09 4.17
C GLY A 197 -3.68 12.27 3.00
N ALA A 198 -4.40 11.23 2.60
CA ALA A 198 -4.11 10.48 1.38
C ALA A 198 -4.46 11.25 0.09
N VAL A 199 -5.40 12.20 0.16
CA VAL A 199 -6.01 12.85 -1.00
C VAL A 199 -5.19 14.08 -1.42
N GLY A 200 -4.66 14.07 -2.63
CA GLY A 200 -3.99 15.21 -3.23
C GLY A 200 -4.94 16.22 -3.88
N ARG A 201 -6.13 15.77 -4.28
CA ARG A 201 -7.17 16.60 -4.89
C ARG A 201 -7.94 17.43 -3.86
N ALA A 202 -7.73 18.75 -3.87
CA ALA A 202 -8.35 19.66 -2.91
C ALA A 202 -9.89 19.62 -2.92
N ASP A 203 -10.50 19.45 -4.08
CA ASP A 203 -11.95 19.36 -4.27
C ASP A 203 -12.57 18.07 -3.70
N ALA A 204 -11.79 17.00 -3.58
CA ALA A 204 -12.22 15.71 -3.07
C ALA A 204 -12.02 15.57 -1.55
N LYS A 205 -11.18 16.40 -0.94
CA LYS A 205 -10.78 16.26 0.48
C LYS A 205 -11.93 16.32 1.47
N ALA A 206 -13.01 17.04 1.17
CA ALA A 206 -14.14 17.15 2.08
C ALA A 206 -14.93 15.84 2.21
N ASP A 207 -15.03 15.09 1.10
CA ASP A 207 -15.83 13.88 1.00
C ASP A 207 -14.99 12.61 1.23
N CYS A 208 -13.68 12.69 1.02
CA CYS A 208 -12.77 11.54 1.08
C CYS A 208 -12.00 11.50 2.40
N ARG A 209 -12.73 11.28 3.50
CA ARG A 209 -12.18 11.30 4.87
C ARG A 209 -12.63 10.11 5.69
N GLY A 210 -11.75 9.61 6.54
CA GLY A 210 -12.02 8.43 7.37
C GLY A 210 -12.38 7.24 6.49
N GLU A 211 -13.45 6.51 6.84
CA GLU A 211 -13.89 5.34 6.07
C GLU A 211 -14.26 5.67 4.62
N HIS A 212 -14.69 6.90 4.31
CA HIS A 212 -15.06 7.29 2.94
C HIS A 212 -13.88 7.31 1.98
N LEU A 213 -12.65 7.44 2.49
CA LEU A 213 -11.43 7.38 1.67
C LEU A 213 -11.29 6.03 0.95
N PHE A 214 -11.77 4.96 1.58
CA PHE A 214 -11.64 3.59 1.07
C PHE A 214 -12.73 3.23 0.05
N ASN A 215 -13.72 4.10 -0.16
CA ASN A 215 -14.79 3.87 -1.14
C ASN A 215 -14.25 3.84 -2.57
N ASP A 216 -14.35 2.69 -3.23
CA ASP A 216 -13.90 2.52 -4.62
C ASP A 216 -14.91 2.99 -5.67
N ARG A 217 -16.21 2.89 -5.36
CA ARG A 217 -17.32 3.18 -6.28
C ARG A 217 -18.31 4.17 -5.66
N ASP A 218 -18.98 4.94 -6.51
CA ASP A 218 -20.08 5.80 -6.07
C ASP A 218 -21.28 4.93 -5.66
N LEU A 219 -21.77 5.12 -4.43
CA LEU A 219 -22.90 4.40 -3.88
C LEU A 219 -24.20 4.62 -4.67
N LYS A 220 -24.33 5.74 -5.37
CA LYS A 220 -25.49 6.06 -6.22
C LYS A 220 -25.35 5.53 -7.64
N ASN A 221 -24.13 5.30 -8.10
CA ASN A 221 -23.84 4.74 -9.42
C ASN A 221 -22.56 3.90 -9.37
N PHE A 222 -22.74 2.59 -9.18
CA PHE A 222 -21.63 1.66 -8.96
C PHE A 222 -20.70 1.50 -10.19
N SER A 223 -21.10 1.97 -11.37
CA SER A 223 -20.23 2.06 -12.54
C SER A 223 -19.19 3.19 -12.43
N ASN A 224 -19.47 4.24 -11.64
CA ASN A 224 -18.56 5.36 -11.46
C ASN A 224 -17.53 5.07 -10.36
N THR A 225 -16.27 5.43 -10.62
CA THR A 225 -15.24 5.47 -9.58
C THR A 225 -15.37 6.75 -8.76
N THR A 226 -15.07 6.67 -7.47
CA THR A 226 -15.09 7.86 -6.61
C THR A 226 -13.88 8.76 -6.90
N PRO A 227 -13.99 10.07 -6.64
CA PRO A 227 -12.80 10.94 -6.58
C PRO A 227 -11.83 10.52 -5.47
N CYS A 228 -12.29 9.77 -4.45
CA CYS A 228 -11.45 9.24 -3.37
C CYS A 228 -10.49 8.16 -3.86
N ARG A 229 -10.87 7.37 -4.87
CA ARG A 229 -10.00 6.38 -5.50
C ARG A 229 -8.94 7.00 -6.41
N THR A 230 -9.31 8.03 -7.17
CA THR A 230 -8.46 8.60 -8.23
C THR A 230 -7.67 9.83 -7.80
N GLY A 231 -8.04 10.45 -6.68
CA GLY A 231 -7.47 11.70 -6.19
C GLY A 231 -6.33 11.57 -5.19
N ILE A 232 -5.81 10.36 -4.94
CA ILE A 232 -4.78 10.09 -3.92
C ILE A 232 -3.37 10.43 -4.40
N TYR A 233 -2.46 10.69 -3.46
CA TYR A 233 -1.03 10.74 -3.75
C TYR A 233 -0.53 9.36 -4.12
N VAL A 234 0.18 9.23 -5.24
CA VAL A 234 0.77 7.95 -5.69
C VAL A 234 2.25 7.82 -5.33
N THR A 235 2.85 8.86 -4.75
CA THR A 235 4.25 8.87 -4.28
C THR A 235 4.38 9.66 -2.98
N LEU A 236 5.31 9.26 -2.11
CA LEU A 236 5.50 9.90 -0.81
C LEU A 236 6.13 11.31 -0.91
N ASP A 237 6.89 11.60 -1.97
CA ASP A 237 7.52 12.91 -2.21
C ASP A 237 6.53 14.04 -2.51
N ARG A 238 5.27 13.69 -2.79
CA ARG A 238 4.17 14.65 -3.00
C ARG A 238 3.51 15.09 -1.70
N LEU A 239 3.75 14.40 -0.58
CA LEU A 239 3.30 14.84 0.73
C LEU A 239 4.08 16.08 1.20
N SER A 240 3.59 16.75 2.25
CA SER A 240 4.26 17.93 2.79
C SER A 240 5.72 17.62 3.15
N SER A 241 6.64 18.45 2.67
CA SER A 241 8.07 18.33 2.95
C SER A 241 8.40 18.50 4.44
N SER A 242 7.50 19.07 5.25
CA SER A 242 7.66 19.18 6.69
C SER A 242 7.50 17.85 7.45
N LEU A 243 7.01 16.80 6.79
CA LEU A 243 6.87 15.47 7.38
C LEU A 243 8.24 14.76 7.42
N CYS A 244 8.35 13.75 8.29
CA CYS A 244 9.57 12.93 8.40
C CYS A 244 10.88 13.74 8.60
N ASP A 245 10.85 14.76 9.46
CA ASP A 245 11.98 15.64 9.76
C ASP A 245 12.58 16.35 8.53
N GLY A 246 11.74 16.73 7.56
CA GLY A 246 12.19 17.46 6.37
C GLY A 246 12.63 16.58 5.20
N GLU A 247 12.68 15.26 5.39
CA GLU A 247 13.17 14.32 4.41
C GLU A 247 12.19 13.16 4.30
N MET A 248 11.44 13.11 3.20
CA MET A 248 10.47 12.03 2.99
C MET A 248 11.17 10.73 2.59
N PRO A 249 10.77 9.57 3.16
CA PRO A 249 11.19 8.28 2.62
C PRO A 249 10.71 8.13 1.18
N ARG A 250 11.46 7.38 0.39
CA ARG A 250 11.06 7.09 -0.99
C ARG A 250 9.98 6.02 -1.00
N GLY A 251 8.81 6.33 -1.55
CA GLY A 251 7.76 5.35 -1.75
C GLY A 251 6.84 5.67 -2.92
N GLY A 252 6.24 4.64 -3.49
CA GLY A 252 5.30 4.77 -4.60
C GLY A 252 4.24 3.67 -4.60
N LEU A 253 3.08 3.99 -5.16
CA LEU A 253 1.97 3.09 -5.46
C LEU A 253 1.84 2.90 -6.97
N SER A 254 1.53 1.68 -7.40
CA SER A 254 1.19 1.37 -8.78
C SER A 254 0.05 0.37 -8.85
N SER A 255 -0.97 0.68 -9.64
CA SER A 255 -2.00 -0.30 -10.00
C SER A 255 -1.38 -1.38 -10.89
N ALA A 256 -1.61 -2.64 -10.55
CA ALA A 256 -1.04 -3.78 -11.25
C ALA A 256 -2.12 -4.87 -11.46
N TYR A 257 -3.21 -4.48 -12.14
CA TYR A 257 -4.38 -5.33 -12.31
C TYR A 257 -4.13 -6.57 -13.15
N SER A 258 -3.20 -6.48 -14.12
CA SER A 258 -2.95 -7.55 -15.08
C SER A 258 -1.60 -8.23 -14.92
N ASP A 259 -0.57 -7.46 -14.56
CA ASP A 259 0.81 -7.92 -14.55
C ASP A 259 1.68 -7.05 -13.65
N PHE A 260 2.83 -7.59 -13.25
CA PHE A 260 3.82 -6.84 -12.49
C PHE A 260 4.47 -5.78 -13.40
N PRO A 261 4.33 -4.48 -13.08
CA PRO A 261 4.74 -3.39 -13.97
C PRO A 261 6.26 -3.19 -13.90
N THR A 262 7.00 -4.12 -14.48
CA THR A 262 8.46 -4.25 -14.34
C THR A 262 9.19 -2.98 -14.78
N SER A 263 8.82 -2.40 -15.92
CA SER A 263 9.43 -1.16 -16.43
C SER A 263 9.19 0.04 -15.50
N HIS A 264 7.96 0.20 -15.00
CA HIS A 264 7.64 1.26 -14.06
C HIS A 264 8.40 1.12 -12.75
N PHE A 265 8.50 -0.11 -12.22
CA PHE A 265 9.28 -0.41 -11.03
C PHE A 265 10.77 -0.11 -11.22
N LEU A 266 11.37 -0.52 -12.34
CA LEU A 266 12.78 -0.24 -12.66
C LEU A 266 13.06 1.26 -12.83
N SER A 267 12.15 1.98 -13.50
CA SER A 267 12.23 3.44 -13.62
C SER A 267 12.12 4.14 -12.26
N PHE A 268 11.21 3.68 -11.40
CA PHE A 268 11.08 4.16 -10.02
C PHE A 268 12.36 3.94 -9.19
N LEU A 269 13.02 2.79 -9.34
CA LEU A 269 14.26 2.49 -8.62
C LEU A 269 15.47 3.26 -9.17
N SER A 270 15.59 3.35 -10.49
CA SER A 270 16.74 3.99 -11.15
C SER A 270 16.79 5.50 -10.91
N SER A 271 15.64 6.13 -10.67
CA SER A 271 15.52 7.56 -10.34
C SER A 271 15.79 7.91 -8.88
N ALA A 272 16.09 6.93 -8.02
CA ALA A 272 16.46 7.17 -6.62
C ALA A 272 17.90 7.74 -6.48
N PRO A 273 18.17 8.56 -5.45
CA PRO A 273 19.52 8.99 -5.10
C PRO A 273 20.48 7.83 -4.80
N ASP A 274 21.79 8.05 -4.94
CA ASP A 274 22.80 6.99 -4.81
C ASP A 274 22.81 6.30 -3.45
N ASP A 275 22.59 7.03 -2.36
CA ASP A 275 22.56 6.49 -1.00
C ASP A 275 21.30 5.66 -0.72
N VAL A 276 20.21 5.98 -1.42
CA VAL A 276 18.95 5.26 -1.40
C VAL A 276 19.09 3.95 -2.20
N ARG A 277 19.72 4.01 -3.39
CA ARG A 277 19.97 2.84 -4.25
C ARG A 277 20.92 1.79 -3.66
N ARG A 278 21.71 2.16 -2.64
CA ARG A 278 22.58 1.22 -1.90
C ARG A 278 21.85 0.34 -0.89
N ARG A 279 20.57 0.59 -0.64
CA ARG A 279 19.72 -0.16 0.29
C ARG A 279 18.69 -0.97 -0.49
N SER A 280 18.25 -2.08 0.09
CA SER A 280 17.25 -2.94 -0.50
C SER A 280 15.90 -2.24 -0.58
N PRO A 281 15.23 -2.24 -1.74
CA PRO A 281 13.86 -1.82 -1.85
C PRO A 281 12.92 -2.92 -1.33
N VAL A 282 11.82 -2.51 -0.69
CA VAL A 282 10.70 -3.36 -0.32
C VAL A 282 9.68 -3.31 -1.45
N LEU A 283 9.30 -4.48 -1.95
CA LEU A 283 8.19 -4.64 -2.89
C LEU A 283 7.04 -5.29 -2.13
N PHE A 284 5.97 -4.55 -1.87
CA PHE A 284 4.79 -5.06 -1.20
C PHE A 284 3.67 -5.23 -2.21
N TYR A 285 3.21 -6.48 -2.39
CA TYR A 285 2.42 -6.84 -3.57
C TYR A 285 1.23 -7.73 -3.24
N ALA A 286 0.09 -7.51 -3.87
CA ALA A 286 -1.03 -8.46 -3.92
C ALA A 286 -1.65 -8.50 -5.32
N GLY A 287 -2.38 -9.57 -5.62
CA GLY A 287 -3.19 -9.65 -6.82
C GLY A 287 -4.06 -10.89 -6.82
N GLY A 288 -4.69 -11.13 -7.98
CA GLY A 288 -5.47 -12.33 -8.26
C GLY A 288 -6.97 -12.08 -8.44
N VAL A 289 -7.55 -11.06 -7.80
CA VAL A 289 -9.00 -10.80 -7.86
C VAL A 289 -9.48 -10.54 -9.30
N HIS A 290 -8.71 -9.79 -10.09
CA HIS A 290 -9.00 -9.48 -11.50
C HIS A 290 -8.85 -10.68 -12.45
N PHE A 291 -8.38 -11.82 -11.95
CA PHE A 291 -8.21 -13.04 -12.70
C PHE A 291 -8.95 -14.22 -12.07
N ASN A 292 -10.01 -13.93 -11.29
CA ASN A 292 -10.80 -14.93 -10.58
C ASN A 292 -9.90 -15.88 -9.75
N TYR A 293 -8.85 -15.32 -9.15
CA TYR A 293 -7.88 -16.06 -8.33
C TYR A 293 -7.22 -17.24 -9.07
N ASN A 294 -6.96 -17.08 -10.37
CA ASN A 294 -6.25 -18.07 -11.15
C ASN A 294 -4.76 -18.12 -10.78
N ILE A 295 -4.31 -19.24 -10.20
CA ILE A 295 -2.91 -19.40 -9.75
C ILE A 295 -1.91 -19.41 -10.91
N THR A 296 -2.28 -19.95 -12.07
CA THR A 296 -1.41 -19.97 -13.26
C THR A 296 -1.14 -18.56 -13.76
N ARG A 297 -2.18 -17.72 -13.86
CA ARG A 297 -2.01 -16.30 -14.20
C ARG A 297 -1.20 -15.57 -13.14
N THR A 298 -1.43 -15.87 -11.86
CA THR A 298 -0.67 -15.27 -10.75
C THR A 298 0.83 -15.58 -10.85
N LYS A 299 1.17 -16.84 -11.15
CA LYS A 299 2.55 -17.26 -11.37
C LYS A 299 3.20 -16.49 -12.51
N LEU A 300 2.59 -16.51 -13.69
CA LEU A 300 3.17 -15.96 -14.92
C LEU A 300 3.25 -14.43 -14.90
N ASN A 301 2.23 -13.77 -14.34
CA ASN A 301 2.10 -12.32 -14.45
C ASN A 301 2.77 -11.59 -13.28
N TYR A 302 2.94 -12.24 -12.12
CA TYR A 302 3.44 -11.59 -10.91
C TYR A 302 4.64 -12.30 -10.28
N VAL A 303 4.45 -13.54 -9.80
CA VAL A 303 5.46 -14.21 -8.96
C VAL A 303 6.75 -14.48 -9.73
N GLN A 304 6.66 -15.07 -10.91
CA GLN A 304 7.83 -15.41 -11.72
C GLN A 304 8.61 -14.16 -12.16
N PRO A 305 7.99 -13.11 -12.73
CA PRO A 305 8.70 -11.88 -13.08
C PRO A 305 9.42 -11.23 -11.89
N ILE A 306 8.78 -11.18 -10.72
CA ILE A 306 9.39 -10.63 -9.50
C ILE A 306 10.57 -11.50 -9.04
N ALA A 307 10.41 -12.83 -9.06
CA ALA A 307 11.47 -13.76 -8.68
C ALA A 307 12.70 -13.64 -9.60
N GLU A 308 12.48 -13.61 -10.92
CA GLU A 308 13.52 -13.44 -11.94
C GLU A 308 14.22 -12.09 -11.79
N LEU A 309 13.46 -11.01 -11.61
CA LEU A 309 14.03 -9.69 -11.37
C LEU A 309 14.89 -9.66 -10.10
N ASN A 310 14.38 -10.22 -9.00
CA ASN A 310 15.10 -10.22 -7.73
C ASN A 310 16.42 -11.00 -7.80
N ARG A 311 16.46 -12.09 -8.59
CA ARG A 311 17.69 -12.88 -8.84
C ARG A 311 18.80 -12.05 -9.49
N LEU A 312 18.43 -11.03 -10.24
CA LEU A 312 19.34 -10.14 -10.97
C LEU A 312 19.67 -8.86 -10.18
N PHE A 313 18.91 -8.54 -9.14
CA PHE A 313 18.99 -7.26 -8.45
C PHE A 313 20.00 -7.27 -7.28
N GLY A 314 20.79 -6.19 -7.14
CA GLY A 314 21.78 -6.01 -6.07
C GLY A 314 21.73 -4.59 -5.49
N PRO A 315 21.48 -4.42 -4.16
CA PRO A 315 21.18 -5.46 -3.16
C PRO A 315 19.79 -6.08 -3.35
N ARG A 316 19.59 -7.34 -2.93
CA ARG A 316 18.31 -8.08 -3.11
C ARG A 316 17.08 -7.27 -2.72
N LEU A 317 15.99 -7.42 -3.46
CA LEU A 317 14.67 -6.90 -3.07
C LEU A 317 14.20 -7.60 -1.79
N VAL A 318 13.29 -6.96 -1.05
CA VAL A 318 12.47 -7.61 -0.03
C VAL A 318 11.06 -7.78 -0.59
N PRO A 319 10.76 -8.90 -1.28
CA PRO A 319 9.44 -9.15 -1.82
C PRO A 319 8.50 -9.68 -0.73
N VAL A 320 7.42 -8.94 -0.48
CA VAL A 320 6.37 -9.30 0.46
C VAL A 320 5.07 -9.47 -0.33
N TRP A 321 4.50 -10.67 -0.29
CA TRP A 321 3.18 -10.95 -0.83
C TRP A 321 2.13 -10.71 0.26
N HIS A 322 1.14 -9.89 -0.01
CA HIS A 322 0.00 -9.71 0.87
C HIS A 322 -1.09 -10.70 0.46
N GLY A 323 -1.38 -11.68 1.32
CA GLY A 323 -2.48 -12.62 1.11
C GLY A 323 -3.83 -11.89 1.17
N ASN A 324 -4.77 -12.31 0.32
CA ASN A 324 -6.08 -11.67 0.25
C ASN A 324 -6.82 -11.82 1.59
N HIS A 325 -7.50 -10.74 2.01
CA HIS A 325 -8.32 -10.72 3.22
C HIS A 325 -9.60 -11.55 3.02
N ALA A 326 -10.28 -11.90 4.12
CA ALA A 326 -11.54 -12.61 4.02
C ALA A 326 -12.64 -11.71 3.43
N PRO A 327 -13.36 -12.15 2.38
CA PRO A 327 -14.49 -11.37 1.87
C PRO A 327 -15.63 -11.32 2.90
N GLY A 328 -16.33 -10.20 2.92
CA GLY A 328 -17.52 -9.99 3.75
C GLY A 328 -18.72 -10.83 3.29
N ASP A 329 -19.69 -11.02 4.19
CA ASP A 329 -20.91 -11.80 3.89
C ASP A 329 -21.80 -11.14 2.82
N ASN A 330 -21.60 -9.85 2.55
CA ASN A 330 -22.33 -9.06 1.57
C ASN A 330 -21.69 -9.04 0.17
N ILE A 331 -20.75 -9.94 -0.13
CA ILE A 331 -20.21 -10.08 -1.49
C ILE A 331 -21.34 -10.34 -2.49
N ALA A 332 -21.29 -9.66 -3.65
CA ALA A 332 -22.34 -9.80 -4.66
C ALA A 332 -22.44 -11.24 -5.18
N ALA A 333 -23.67 -11.74 -5.37
CA ALA A 333 -23.93 -13.15 -5.65
C ALA A 333 -23.18 -13.69 -6.88
N HIS A 334 -23.01 -12.88 -7.93
CA HIS A 334 -22.29 -13.29 -9.14
C HIS A 334 -20.77 -13.42 -8.92
N TYR A 335 -20.22 -12.80 -7.87
CA TYR A 335 -18.82 -12.97 -7.47
C TYR A 335 -18.63 -14.05 -6.40
N TYR A 336 -19.69 -14.56 -5.77
CA TYR A 336 -19.56 -15.51 -4.66
C TYR A 336 -18.76 -16.77 -5.04
N GLN A 337 -18.98 -17.31 -6.24
CA GLN A 337 -18.30 -18.53 -6.69
C GLN A 337 -16.82 -18.30 -6.98
N THR A 338 -16.45 -17.15 -7.55
CA THR A 338 -15.07 -16.88 -7.97
C THR A 338 -14.27 -16.12 -6.92
N GLN A 339 -14.94 -15.37 -6.05
CA GLN A 339 -14.33 -14.45 -5.09
C GLN A 339 -14.86 -14.58 -3.66
N GLY A 340 -15.70 -15.57 -3.39
CA GLY A 340 -16.16 -15.89 -2.04
C GLY A 340 -15.05 -16.46 -1.15
N ARG A 341 -15.41 -16.69 0.12
CA ARG A 341 -14.51 -17.13 1.20
C ARG A 341 -13.66 -18.34 0.83
N ASP A 342 -14.29 -19.40 0.32
CA ASP A 342 -13.60 -20.64 -0.03
C ASP A 342 -12.59 -20.44 -1.17
N SER A 343 -12.97 -19.68 -2.19
CA SER A 343 -12.11 -19.37 -3.34
C SER A 343 -10.89 -18.54 -2.93
N VAL A 344 -11.09 -17.52 -2.09
CA VAL A 344 -10.00 -16.69 -1.55
C VAL A 344 -9.07 -17.51 -0.64
N LYS A 345 -9.64 -18.31 0.26
CA LYS A 345 -8.87 -19.16 1.18
C LYS A 345 -8.02 -20.18 0.42
N LYS A 346 -8.61 -20.85 -0.58
CA LYS A 346 -7.89 -21.76 -1.47
C LYS A 346 -6.79 -21.03 -2.22
N TYR A 347 -7.08 -19.86 -2.79
CA TYR A 347 -6.09 -19.09 -3.53
C TYR A 347 -4.89 -18.67 -2.69
N ASN A 348 -5.13 -18.20 -1.46
CA ASN A 348 -4.03 -17.86 -0.55
C ASN A 348 -3.12 -19.06 -0.26
N GLN A 349 -3.70 -20.26 -0.07
CA GLN A 349 -2.90 -21.48 0.09
C GLN A 349 -2.12 -21.81 -1.17
N ASP A 350 -2.76 -21.76 -2.34
CA ASP A 350 -2.11 -22.05 -3.63
C ASP A 350 -0.97 -21.05 -3.92
N VAL A 351 -1.11 -19.79 -3.52
CA VAL A 351 -0.05 -18.78 -3.61
C VAL A 351 1.08 -19.07 -2.64
N GLU A 352 0.79 -19.44 -1.39
CA GLU A 352 1.82 -19.82 -0.42
C GLU A 352 2.68 -20.97 -0.97
N ASP A 353 2.04 -22.03 -1.47
CA ASP A 353 2.70 -23.19 -2.08
C ASP A 353 3.52 -22.78 -3.32
N LEU A 354 2.99 -21.85 -4.12
CA LEU A 354 3.71 -21.28 -5.27
C LEU A 354 4.96 -20.50 -4.85
N LEU A 355 4.86 -19.62 -3.85
CA LEU A 355 5.98 -18.84 -3.36
C LEU A 355 7.08 -19.74 -2.77
N GLN A 356 6.71 -20.88 -2.17
CA GLN A 356 7.67 -21.88 -1.71
C GLN A 356 8.53 -22.46 -2.84
N GLN A 357 7.93 -22.72 -4.01
CA GLN A 357 8.65 -23.20 -5.21
C GLN A 357 9.70 -22.20 -5.72
N PHE A 358 9.54 -20.90 -5.45
CA PHE A 358 10.47 -19.84 -5.84
C PHE A 358 11.50 -19.50 -4.76
N GLY A 359 11.69 -20.38 -3.77
CA GLY A 359 12.82 -20.33 -2.84
C GLY A 359 12.50 -19.73 -1.47
N SER A 360 11.33 -20.02 -0.90
CA SER A 360 11.00 -19.56 0.47
C SER A 360 11.91 -20.14 1.56
N GLU A 361 12.60 -21.24 1.29
CA GLU A 361 13.57 -21.84 2.23
C GLU A 361 14.77 -20.93 2.49
N ALA A 362 15.08 -20.02 1.55
CA ALA A 362 16.08 -19.01 1.81
C ALA A 362 15.58 -17.99 2.87
N PRO A 363 16.45 -17.53 3.76
CA PRO A 363 16.07 -16.54 4.76
C PRO A 363 15.67 -15.21 4.09
N ALA A 364 14.87 -14.40 4.77
CA ALA A 364 14.40 -13.10 4.24
C ALA A 364 15.59 -12.19 3.90
N THR A 365 16.70 -12.36 4.60
CA THR A 365 17.99 -11.70 4.36
C THR A 365 18.60 -12.00 2.99
N GLU A 366 18.11 -13.00 2.27
CA GLU A 366 18.53 -13.35 0.91
C GLU A 366 17.48 -12.95 -0.15
N GLY A 367 16.44 -12.22 0.25
CA GLY A 367 15.39 -11.72 -0.64
C GLY A 367 14.32 -12.73 -0.98
N ALA A 368 14.19 -13.82 -0.24
CA ALA A 368 13.10 -14.77 -0.42
C ALA A 368 11.73 -14.13 -0.14
N PHE A 369 10.70 -14.56 -0.87
CA PHE A 369 9.33 -14.10 -0.67
C PHE A 369 8.87 -14.34 0.77
N ARG A 370 8.09 -13.40 1.29
CA ARG A 370 7.35 -13.55 2.54
C ARG A 370 5.89 -13.25 2.29
N MET A 371 5.01 -14.18 2.63
CA MET A 371 3.58 -13.96 2.57
C MET A 371 3.07 -13.47 3.92
N LEU A 372 2.27 -12.40 3.94
CA LEU A 372 1.51 -11.97 5.11
C LEU A 372 0.07 -12.44 4.95
N HIS A 373 -0.38 -13.29 5.86
CA HIS A 373 -1.73 -13.86 5.83
C HIS A 373 -2.69 -13.05 6.69
N PHE A 374 -3.62 -12.34 6.06
CA PHE A 374 -4.62 -11.53 6.78
C PHE A 374 -6.03 -12.13 6.78
N TYR A 375 -6.25 -13.25 6.08
CA TYR A 375 -7.57 -13.86 5.94
C TYR A 375 -8.25 -14.07 7.29
N ASN A 376 -7.63 -14.81 8.20
CA ASN A 376 -8.25 -15.12 9.49
C ASN A 376 -8.34 -13.89 10.43
N ALA A 377 -7.43 -12.92 10.27
CA ALA A 377 -7.46 -11.67 11.02
C ALA A 377 -8.62 -10.74 10.59
N THR A 378 -9.25 -11.02 9.44
CA THR A 378 -10.30 -10.19 8.83
C THR A 378 -11.61 -10.96 8.62
N GLU A 379 -11.64 -12.25 8.91
CA GLU A 379 -12.85 -13.07 8.80
C GLU A 379 -13.92 -12.57 9.77
N GLY A 380 -15.08 -12.20 9.23
CA GLY A 380 -16.19 -11.61 9.98
C GLY A 380 -16.16 -10.09 10.11
N ALA A 381 -15.11 -9.40 9.64
CA ALA A 381 -15.08 -7.94 9.60
C ALA A 381 -16.23 -7.37 8.74
N LEU A 382 -16.78 -6.23 9.16
CA LEU A 382 -17.74 -5.49 8.35
C LEU A 382 -17.03 -4.86 7.14
N GLN A 383 -17.73 -4.90 6.01
CA GLN A 383 -17.25 -4.38 4.73
C GLN A 383 -18.45 -3.80 3.97
N LEU A 384 -18.30 -2.66 3.31
CA LEU A 384 -19.36 -1.98 2.58
C LEU A 384 -19.76 -2.75 1.31
N SER A 385 -18.80 -3.40 0.65
CA SER A 385 -19.03 -4.15 -0.61
C SER A 385 -18.70 -5.64 -0.52
N GLY A 386 -18.24 -6.14 0.63
CA GLY A 386 -17.85 -7.54 0.84
C GLY A 386 -16.60 -8.00 0.07
N GLN A 387 -15.95 -7.12 -0.71
CA GLN A 387 -14.75 -7.41 -1.50
C GLN A 387 -13.51 -6.65 -1.04
N HIS A 388 -13.68 -5.65 -0.18
CA HIS A 388 -12.60 -4.79 0.27
C HIS A 388 -12.62 -4.74 1.79
N GLY A 389 -11.50 -5.12 2.41
CA GLY A 389 -11.30 -5.01 3.85
C GLY A 389 -11.19 -3.54 4.24
N GLU A 390 -11.98 -3.12 5.22
CA GLU A 390 -12.04 -1.74 5.64
C GLU A 390 -11.07 -1.44 6.77
N GLY A 391 -10.39 -0.30 6.67
CA GLY A 391 -9.48 0.17 7.69
C GLY A 391 -10.27 0.81 8.81
N SER A 392 -10.65 0.02 9.82
CA SER A 392 -11.39 0.51 10.99
C SER A 392 -10.54 1.43 11.88
N TYR A 393 -10.27 2.63 11.38
CA TYR A 393 -9.63 3.72 12.12
C TYR A 393 -10.67 4.56 12.85
N VAL A 394 -11.95 4.52 12.44
CA VAL A 394 -13.01 5.34 13.03
C VAL A 394 -13.99 4.48 13.83
N SER A 395 -13.63 4.11 15.05
CA SER A 395 -14.61 3.67 16.05
C SER A 395 -14.35 4.32 17.42
N HIS A 396 -15.46 4.68 18.08
CA HIS A 396 -15.60 5.40 19.36
C HIS A 396 -15.39 6.93 19.41
N ILE A 397 -16.44 7.66 18.98
CA ILE A 397 -16.97 8.76 19.80
C ILE A 397 -18.21 8.19 20.51
N SER A 398 -18.01 7.56 21.67
CA SER A 398 -19.13 7.22 22.54
C SER A 398 -19.71 8.51 23.10
N ARG A 399 -20.98 8.79 22.78
CA ARG A 399 -21.84 9.53 23.69
C ARG A 399 -21.79 8.80 25.03
N HIS A 400 -21.13 9.38 26.01
CA HIS A 400 -21.37 8.99 27.40
C HIS A 400 -22.89 9.04 27.66
N PRO A 401 -23.50 7.99 28.24
CA PRO A 401 -24.74 8.20 28.95
C PRO A 401 -24.40 9.14 30.12
N VAL A 402 -24.91 10.36 30.05
CA VAL A 402 -24.96 11.26 31.20
C VAL A 402 -25.58 10.46 32.33
N ALA A 403 -24.78 10.15 33.34
CA ALA A 403 -25.25 9.61 34.59
C ALA A 403 -26.35 10.56 35.10
N ARG A 404 -27.60 10.11 35.03
CA ARG A 404 -28.73 10.73 35.72
C ARG A 404 -28.51 10.54 37.21
N SER A 405 -27.72 11.43 37.81
CA SER A 405 -27.79 11.69 39.24
C SER A 405 -29.08 12.48 39.50
N GLY A 406 -29.86 11.98 40.46
CA GLY A 406 -31.21 12.45 40.72
C GLY A 406 -31.29 13.89 41.24
N ARG A 407 -32.40 14.54 40.91
CA ARG A 407 -33.10 15.52 41.75
C ARG A 407 -34.59 15.27 41.59
N SER A 408 -35.22 14.64 42.58
CA SER A 408 -35.76 15.27 43.80
C SER A 408 -37.11 15.95 43.53
N ARG A 409 -38.16 15.31 44.05
CA ARG A 409 -39.45 15.92 44.35
C ARG A 409 -39.23 16.99 45.43
N ARG A 410 -39.77 18.18 45.16
CA ARG A 410 -39.95 19.29 46.10
C ARG A 410 -40.79 18.85 47.31
N THR A 411 -40.28 19.11 48.51
CA THR A 411 -41.06 19.63 49.65
C THR A 411 -40.22 20.67 50.38
N ARG A 412 -40.92 21.66 50.96
CA ARG A 412 -40.45 22.97 51.42
C ARG A 412 -39.80 22.94 52.81
N HIS A 413 -39.25 24.13 53.14
CA HIS A 413 -38.71 24.65 54.41
C HIS A 413 -37.23 24.37 54.64
N ALA A 414 -36.42 25.23 55.27
CA ALA A 414 -36.36 26.66 55.50
C ALA A 414 -34.96 26.92 56.14
N MET A 415 -34.49 28.17 56.06
CA MET A 415 -33.44 28.80 56.89
C MET A 415 -31.93 28.60 56.57
N ASN A 416 -31.36 29.73 56.11
CA ASN A 416 -30.19 30.48 56.62
C ASN A 416 -28.73 30.02 56.49
N SER A 417 -27.94 31.03 56.07
CA SER A 417 -26.51 31.33 56.28
C SER A 417 -25.49 30.40 55.63
N GLY A 418 -24.41 30.85 54.97
CA GLY A 418 -23.86 32.18 54.73
C GLY A 418 -22.44 32.03 54.16
N PHE A 419 -22.02 33.04 53.39
CA PHE A 419 -20.65 33.54 53.21
C PHE A 419 -19.55 32.72 52.46
N LEU A 420 -18.98 33.45 51.48
CA LEU A 420 -17.58 33.51 50.99
C LEU A 420 -17.08 32.56 49.89
N SER A 421 -16.89 33.18 48.70
CA SER A 421 -15.73 33.02 47.81
C SER A 421 -14.59 33.96 48.32
N PRO A 422 -13.38 34.08 47.72
CA PRO A 422 -12.82 33.40 46.54
C PRO A 422 -11.32 33.02 46.62
N ASP A 423 -10.83 32.45 45.50
CA ASP A 423 -9.55 32.73 44.82
C ASP A 423 -8.22 31.99 45.13
N GLU A 424 -7.43 32.00 44.05
CA GLU A 424 -5.96 31.90 43.95
C GLU A 424 -5.21 30.56 43.77
N SER A 425 -4.70 30.41 42.54
CA SER A 425 -3.25 30.42 42.21
C SER A 425 -2.61 29.15 41.63
N GLN A 426 -1.90 29.45 40.54
CA GLN A 426 -0.81 28.74 39.86
C GLN A 426 0.03 27.77 40.70
N ARG A 427 0.52 26.69 40.05
CA ARG A 427 1.97 26.38 40.01
C ARG A 427 2.35 25.31 38.99
N SER A 428 3.40 25.65 38.24
CA SER A 428 4.17 24.85 37.29
C SER A 428 4.90 23.69 37.95
N TRP A 429 5.13 22.58 37.23
CA TRP A 429 6.29 21.72 37.48
C TRP A 429 6.90 21.19 36.18
N ARG A 430 8.17 21.54 35.96
CA ARG A 430 9.11 20.90 35.04
C ARG A 430 10.04 20.00 35.87
N HIS A 431 10.27 18.76 35.44
CA HIS A 431 11.49 17.98 35.70
C HIS A 431 11.63 17.02 34.49
N ARG A 432 12.61 17.17 33.58
CA ARG A 432 14.02 16.71 33.64
C ARG A 432 14.19 15.34 34.30
N PHE A 433 14.38 14.32 33.48
CA PHE A 433 15.31 13.22 33.75
C PHE A 433 16.12 12.87 32.51
N ARG A 434 17.41 12.65 32.74
CA ARG A 434 18.51 12.29 31.84
C ARG A 434 19.20 11.13 32.57
N ILE A 435 19.48 10.01 31.90
CA ILE A 435 20.49 8.95 32.16
C ILE A 435 20.26 7.91 31.04
N GLN A 436 21.16 7.75 30.05
CA GLN A 436 22.34 6.86 30.04
C GLN A 436 22.00 5.36 30.17
N LEU A 437 21.74 4.69 29.05
CA LEU A 437 22.59 3.67 28.41
C LEU A 437 22.08 3.38 26.99
#